data_AF-A0A1Z4C594-F1
#
_entry.id   AF-A0A1Z4C594-F1
#
_cell.length_a   1.000
_cell.length_b   1.000
_cell.length_c   1.000
_cell.angle_alpha   90.00
_cell.angle_beta   90.00
_cell.angle_gamma   90.00
#
_symmetry.space_group_name_H-M   'P 1'
#
loop_
_entity.id
_entity.type
_entity.pdbx_description
1 polymer ?
#
loop_
_entity_poly.entity_id
_entity_poly.type
_entity_poly.pdbx_seq_one_letter_code
_entity_poly.pdbx_strand_id
1 'polypeptide(L)' 'MPIAIFMALFLAGCAVAPVGGGAIVGGGGGVVNVRPAYPRPGPGYVWQNHPRQGWGWHHPNYGWHRGWR' A
#
# COMPACT_ATOMS: atom_id res chain seq x y z
N MET A 1 34.42 -20.91 -21.83
CA MET A 1 34.01 -19.97 -20.77
C MET A 1 33.02 -18.86 -21.19
N PRO A 2 32.08 -19.03 -22.15
CA PRO A 2 31.00 -18.05 -22.36
C PRO A 2 29.66 -18.43 -21.69
N ILE A 3 29.44 -19.72 -21.39
CA ILE A 3 28.17 -20.24 -20.84
C ILE A 3 27.85 -19.64 -19.46
N ALA A 4 28.86 -19.43 -18.61
CA ALA A 4 28.67 -18.84 -17.28
C ALA A 4 28.17 -17.38 -17.34
N ILE A 5 28.58 -16.63 -18.37
CA ILE A 5 28.18 -15.23 -18.56
C ILE A 5 26.71 -15.15 -18.99
N PHE A 6 26.30 -16.03 -19.91
CA PHE A 6 24.89 -16.11 -20.34
C PHE A 6 23.95 -16.46 -19.19
N MET A 7 24.36 -17.37 -18.30
CA MET A 7 23.54 -17.76 -17.15
C MET A 7 23.35 -16.61 -16.14
N ALA A 8 24.39 -15.82 -15.88
CA ALA A 8 24.31 -14.69 -14.95
C ALA A 8 23.34 -13.59 -15.43
N LEU A 9 23.25 -13.37 -16.75
CA LEU A 9 22.33 -12.40 -17.33
C LEU A 9 20.86 -12.79 -17.15
N PHE A 10 20.53 -14.08 -17.20
CA PHE A 10 19.17 -14.58 -17.01
C PHE A 10 18.68 -14.42 -15.56
N LEU A 11 19.57 -14.56 -14.56
CA LEU A 11 19.20 -14.39 -13.15
C LEU A 11 19.15 -12.91 -12.70
N ALA A 12 19.83 -12.01 -13.40
CA ALA A 12 19.79 -10.57 -13.10
C ALA A 12 18.44 -9.89 -13.44
N GLY A 13 17.55 -10.60 -14.15
CA GLY A 13 16.21 -10.13 -14.52
C GLY A 13 15.15 -10.22 -13.42
N CYS A 14 15.46 -10.80 -12.25
CA CYS A 14 14.56 -10.76 -11.10
C CYS A 14 14.56 -9.35 -10.45
N ALA A 15 14.01 -8.37 -11.17
CA ALA A 15 13.64 -7.10 -10.59
C ALA A 15 12.43 -7.34 -9.67
N VAL A 16 12.68 -7.39 -8.36
CA VAL A 16 11.61 -7.27 -7.36
C VAL A 16 11.01 -5.88 -7.57
N ALA A 17 9.79 -5.82 -8.13
CA ALA A 17 9.04 -4.59 -8.14
C ALA A 17 8.92 -4.13 -6.68
N PRO A 18 9.35 -2.92 -6.31
CA PRO A 18 8.93 -2.37 -5.04
C PRO A 18 7.41 -2.41 -5.07
N VAL A 19 6.78 -3.00 -4.06
CA VAL A 19 5.36 -2.75 -3.80
C VAL A 19 5.24 -1.23 -3.82
N GLY A 20 4.60 -0.72 -4.87
CA GLY A 20 4.46 0.70 -5.12
C GLY A 20 4.08 1.38 -3.82
N GLY A 21 4.86 2.41 -3.47
CA GLY A 21 4.80 3.11 -2.20
C GLY A 21 3.36 3.25 -1.75
N GLY A 22 3.04 2.65 -0.59
CA GLY A 22 1.83 2.99 0.12
C GLY A 22 1.89 4.49 0.36
N ALA A 23 1.01 5.20 -0.34
CA ALA A 23 1.09 6.63 -0.55
C ALA A 23 1.60 7.38 0.68
N ILE A 24 2.70 8.12 0.50
CA ILE A 24 3.03 9.23 1.39
C ILE A 24 1.97 10.30 1.11
N VAL A 25 0.72 10.10 1.53
CA VAL A 25 -0.23 11.21 1.61
C VAL A 25 0.14 11.97 2.87
N GLY A 26 1.24 12.72 2.77
CA GLY A 26 1.42 13.90 3.59
C GLY A 26 0.31 14.86 3.19
N GLY A 27 -0.66 15.05 4.06
CA GLY A 27 -1.82 15.87 3.78
C GLY A 27 -2.40 16.47 5.05
N GLY A 28 -1.80 17.58 5.51
CA GLY A 28 -2.49 18.67 6.20
C GLY A 28 -3.04 18.41 7.61
N GLY A 29 -2.38 19.03 8.60
CA GLY A 29 -3.05 19.56 9.79
C GLY A 29 -3.40 18.56 10.90
N GLY A 30 -2.52 18.43 11.91
CA GLY A 30 -2.89 18.04 13.28
C GLY A 30 -3.43 16.63 13.53
N VAL A 31 -3.68 15.81 12.50
CA VAL A 31 -4.21 14.46 12.71
C VAL A 31 -3.09 13.49 13.05
N VAL A 32 -3.14 12.95 14.26
CA VAL A 32 -2.24 11.87 14.72
C VAL A 32 -2.42 10.68 13.79
N ASN A 33 -1.33 10.20 13.19
CA ASN A 33 -1.35 8.96 12.42
C ASN A 33 -1.50 7.77 13.38
N VAL A 34 -2.69 7.18 13.41
CA VAL A 34 -2.99 6.04 14.30
C VAL A 34 -2.75 4.75 13.54
N ARG A 35 -2.04 3.80 14.16
CA ARG A 35 -1.83 2.46 13.57
C ARG A 35 -3.18 1.73 13.40
N PRO A 36 -3.37 0.93 12.33
CA PRO A 36 -4.59 0.15 12.17
C PRO A 36 -4.89 -0.72 13.39
N ALA A 37 -6.11 -0.61 13.91
CA ALA A 37 -6.58 -1.41 15.04
C ALA A 37 -6.96 -2.85 14.63
N TYR A 38 -6.98 -3.15 13.33
CA TYR A 38 -7.37 -4.45 12.79
C TYR A 38 -6.73 -4.69 11.41
N PRO A 39 -6.67 -5.95 10.94
CA PRO A 39 -6.05 -6.30 9.67
C PRO A 39 -6.67 -5.60 8.46
N ARG A 40 -5.89 -5.48 7.39
CA ARG A 40 -6.36 -4.93 6.12
C ARG A 40 -7.44 -5.88 5.53
N PRO A 41 -8.61 -5.37 5.10
CA PRO A 41 -9.72 -6.20 4.60
C PRO A 41 -9.39 -6.97 3.33
N GLY A 42 -8.50 -6.42 2.49
CA GLY A 42 -8.07 -7.04 1.25
C GLY A 42 -7.11 -6.15 0.45
N PRO A 43 -6.69 -6.59 -0.74
CA PRO A 43 -5.89 -5.79 -1.66
C PRO A 43 -6.58 -4.47 -2.02
N GLY A 44 -5.80 -3.41 -2.23
CA GLY A 44 -6.31 -2.09 -2.64
C GLY A 44 -6.87 -1.21 -1.51
N TYR A 45 -7.12 -1.76 -0.31
CA TYR A 45 -7.51 -0.96 0.84
C TYR A 45 -6.31 -0.19 1.41
N VAL A 46 -6.49 1.11 1.64
CA VAL A 46 -5.49 2.02 2.21
C VAL A 46 -5.98 2.59 3.53
N TRP A 47 -5.07 2.78 4.49
CA TRP A 47 -5.42 3.33 5.80
C TRP A 47 -5.48 4.85 5.69
N GLN A 48 -6.66 5.42 5.91
CA GLN A 48 -6.91 6.84 5.70
C GLN A 48 -7.78 7.40 6.83
N ASN A 49 -7.63 8.69 7.09
CA ASN A 49 -8.47 9.40 8.04
C ASN A 49 -9.75 9.88 7.34
N HIS A 50 -10.90 9.38 7.79
CA HIS A 50 -12.21 9.87 7.39
C HIS A 50 -12.59 11.10 8.23
N PRO A 51 -13.03 12.21 7.62
CA PRO A 51 -13.29 13.48 8.34
C PRO A 51 -14.34 13.37 9.45
N ARG A 52 -15.26 12.41 9.38
CA ARG A 52 -16.33 12.23 10.39
C ARG A 52 -16.16 11.01 11.28
N GLN A 53 -15.51 9.96 10.78
CA GLN A 53 -15.48 8.65 11.45
C GLN A 53 -14.06 8.27 11.93
N GLY A 54 -13.05 9.09 11.63
CA GLY A 54 -11.67 8.86 12.05
C GLY A 54 -10.95 7.87 11.14
N TRP A 55 -9.98 7.14 11.68
CA TRP A 55 -9.11 6.26 10.90
C TRP A 55 -9.78 4.95 10.47
N GLY A 56 -9.76 4.67 9.17
CA GLY A 56 -10.36 3.47 8.58
C GLY A 56 -9.69 3.02 7.29
N TRP A 57 -10.14 1.87 6.77
CA TRP A 57 -9.70 1.38 5.47
C TRP A 57 -10.58 1.94 4.37
N HIS A 58 -9.98 2.62 3.40
CA HIS A 58 -10.65 3.15 2.21
C HIS A 58 -10.19 2.37 0.96
N HIS A 59 -11.11 2.02 0.09
CA HIS A 59 -10.84 1.43 -1.21
C HIS A 59 -11.37 2.38 -2.31
N PRO A 60 -10.57 2.72 -3.34
CA PRO A 60 -10.98 3.69 -4.35
C PRO A 60 -12.26 3.31 -5.10
N ASN A 61 -12.50 2.00 -5.30
CA ASN A 61 -13.68 1.50 -6.03
C ASN A 61 -14.84 1.05 -5.12
N TYR A 62 -14.57 0.70 -3.86
CA TYR A 62 -15.58 0.12 -2.95
C TYR A 62 -15.93 1.06 -1.78
N GLY A 63 -15.26 2.21 -1.69
CA GLY A 63 -15.43 3.17 -0.62
C GLY A 63 -14.84 2.69 0.71
N TRP A 64 -15.41 3.16 1.80
CA TRP A 64 -14.91 2.88 3.13
C TRP A 64 -15.37 1.53 3.67
N HIS A 65 -14.44 0.80 4.27
CA HIS A 65 -14.71 -0.43 4.98
C HIS A 65 -15.60 -0.17 6.22
N ARG A 66 -16.51 -1.10 6.53
CA ARG A 66 -17.53 -1.01 7.60
C ARG A 66 -18.69 -0.04 7.34
N GLY A 67 -18.99 0.28 6.09
CA GLY A 67 -20.20 1.03 5.73
C GLY A 67 -20.16 2.51 6.10
N TRP A 68 -18.95 3.04 6.28
CA TRP A 68 -18.67 4.45 6.47
C TRP A 68 -19.03 5.24 5.20
N ARG A 69 -19.58 6.44 5.38
CA ARG A 69 -20.09 7.33 4.32
C ARG A 69 -19.49 8.72 4.46
#